data_AF-A0A329MU28-F1
#
_entry.id   AF-A0A329MU28-F1
#
_cell.length_a   1.000
_cell.length_b   1.000
_cell.length_c   1.000
_cell.angle_alpha   90.00
_cell.angle_beta   90.00
_cell.angle_gamma   90.00
#
_symmetry.space_group_name_H-M   'P 1'
#
loop_
_entity.id
_entity.type
_entity.pdbx_description
1 polymer ?
#
loop_
_entity_poly.entity_id
_entity_poly.type
_entity_poly.pdbx_seq_one_letter_code
_entity_poly.pdbx_strand_id
1 'polypeptide(L)'
;MLIRKIIFNAIIGFLVFPLLLQIKRWGDFDVNLIEQYGSIKAIVLAFFGESFYFLNSTVFSIFILLPFQLIKDYYVTKGKKLSFLRKILWFSALVFALICVFGSFSNIWWVPWYKNMIYIAYALLLGLICTTLLYFMIDQYIEKTSDSGKS
;
A
#
# COMPACT_ATOMS: atom_id res chain seq x y z
N MET A 1 -18.05 -11.71 0.87
CA MET A 1 -17.42 -10.35 0.91
C MET A 1 -16.13 -10.31 1.72
N LEU A 2 -16.09 -10.90 2.92
CA LEU A 2 -14.95 -10.80 3.85
C LEU A 2 -13.67 -11.49 3.33
N ILE A 3 -13.79 -12.72 2.80
CA ILE A 3 -12.68 -13.46 2.17
C ILE A 3 -12.05 -12.66 1.02
N ARG A 4 -12.86 -12.04 0.17
CA ARG A 4 -12.37 -11.24 -0.98
C ARG A 4 -11.52 -10.05 -0.52
N LYS A 5 -11.97 -9.35 0.51
CA LYS A 5 -11.21 -8.25 1.12
C LYS A 5 -9.86 -8.72 1.67
N ILE A 6 -9.84 -9.87 2.36
CA ILE A 6 -8.60 -10.47 2.88
C ILE A 6 -7.64 -10.82 1.73
N ILE A 7 -8.13 -11.48 0.69
CA ILE A 7 -7.31 -11.87 -0.47
C ILE A 7 -6.71 -10.65 -1.15
N PHE A 8 -7.51 -9.62 -1.46
CA PHE A 8 -6.98 -8.43 -2.13
C PHE A 8 -6.07 -7.59 -1.23
N ASN A 9 -6.32 -7.53 0.07
CA ASN A 9 -5.36 -6.91 0.99
C ASN A 9 -4.04 -7.70 1.04
N ALA A 10 -4.09 -9.03 1.02
CA ALA A 10 -2.88 -9.84 0.95
C ALA A 10 -2.13 -9.59 -0.37
N ILE A 11 -2.83 -9.53 -1.51
CA ILE A 11 -2.23 -9.19 -2.80
C ILE A 11 -1.59 -7.80 -2.76
N ILE A 12 -2.29 -6.78 -2.25
CA ILE A 12 -1.74 -5.43 -2.21
C ILE A 12 -0.56 -5.33 -1.24
N GLY A 13 -0.66 -5.97 -0.08
CA GLY A 13 0.37 -5.92 0.95
C GLY A 13 1.63 -6.69 0.60
N PHE A 14 1.50 -7.87 -0.02
CA PHE A 14 2.63 -8.76 -0.32
C PHE A 14 3.11 -8.66 -1.78
N LEU A 15 2.25 -8.30 -2.73
CA LEU A 15 2.67 -8.16 -4.13
C LEU A 15 2.93 -6.69 -4.48
N VAL A 16 1.92 -5.84 -4.33
CA VAL A 16 1.97 -4.46 -4.87
C VAL A 16 2.91 -3.58 -4.07
N PHE A 17 2.79 -3.58 -2.74
CA PHE A 17 3.59 -2.68 -1.89
C PHE A 17 5.11 -2.91 -2.01
N PRO A 18 5.62 -4.15 -1.98
CA PRO A 18 7.05 -4.40 -2.18
C PRO A 18 7.55 -3.96 -3.56
N LEU A 19 6.75 -4.14 -4.61
CA LEU A 19 7.07 -3.62 -5.94
C LEU A 19 7.21 -2.09 -5.92
N LEU A 20 6.32 -1.39 -5.22
CA LEU A 20 6.36 0.07 -5.11
C LEU A 20 7.57 0.58 -4.30
N LEU A 21 7.97 -0.14 -3.25
CA LEU A 21 9.19 0.20 -2.48
C LEU A 21 10.44 0.10 -3.35
N GLN A 22 10.49 -0.91 -4.21
CA GLN A 22 11.64 -1.22 -5.03
C GLN A 22 11.71 -0.34 -6.29
N ILE A 23 10.71 0.48 -6.63
CA ILE A 23 10.74 1.36 -7.82
C ILE A 23 12.02 2.20 -7.94
N LYS A 24 12.57 2.67 -6.80
CA LYS A 24 13.84 3.42 -6.80
C LYS A 24 15.04 2.61 -7.28
N ARG A 25 14.99 1.29 -7.14
CA ARG A 25 16.06 0.35 -7.53
C ARG A 25 15.87 -0.24 -8.92
N TRP A 26 14.79 0.11 -9.63
CA TRP A 26 14.60 -0.38 -11.00
C TRP A 26 15.66 0.13 -11.99
N GLY A 27 16.39 1.20 -11.65
CA GLY A 27 17.53 1.68 -12.44
C GLY A 27 18.87 0.98 -12.13
N ASP A 28 18.95 0.26 -11.01
CA ASP A 28 20.17 -0.38 -10.48
C ASP A 28 20.02 -1.91 -10.46
N PHE A 29 19.31 -2.49 -11.44
CA PHE A 29 19.28 -3.95 -11.55
C PHE A 29 20.71 -4.46 -11.77
N ASP A 30 21.20 -5.20 -10.78
CA ASP A 30 22.55 -5.77 -10.80
C ASP A 30 22.67 -6.67 -12.04
N VAL A 31 23.47 -6.22 -13.01
CA VAL A 31 23.71 -6.92 -14.27
C VAL A 31 24.22 -8.33 -14.00
N ASN A 32 24.94 -8.53 -12.90
CA ASN A 32 25.44 -9.83 -12.47
C ASN A 32 24.31 -10.82 -12.12
N LEU A 33 23.20 -10.35 -11.53
CA LEU A 33 22.04 -11.20 -11.22
C LEU A 33 21.33 -11.65 -12.51
N ILE A 34 21.24 -10.77 -13.51
CA ILE A 34 20.63 -11.07 -14.82
C ILE A 34 21.46 -12.12 -15.56
N GLU A 35 22.78 -11.97 -15.58
CA GLU A 35 23.70 -12.93 -16.20
C GLU A 35 23.68 -14.30 -15.49
N GLN A 36 23.56 -14.32 -14.15
CA GLN A 36 23.65 -15.55 -13.37
C GLN A 36 22.34 -16.36 -13.33
N TYR A 37 21.17 -15.71 -13.31
CA TYR A 37 19.89 -16.39 -13.10
C TYR A 37 18.89 -16.24 -14.26
N GLY A 38 19.18 -15.39 -15.25
CA GLY A 38 18.25 -15.00 -16.31
C GLY A 38 17.19 -13.99 -15.82
N SER A 39 16.63 -13.21 -16.74
CA SER A 39 15.87 -11.98 -16.42
C SER A 39 14.70 -12.19 -15.45
N ILE A 40 13.88 -13.23 -15.61
CA ILE A 40 12.69 -13.43 -14.76
C ILE A 40 13.06 -13.88 -13.34
N LYS A 41 14.03 -14.79 -13.19
CA LYS A 41 14.45 -15.26 -11.86
C LYS A 41 15.22 -14.17 -11.10
N ALA A 42 16.06 -13.40 -11.80
CA ALA A 42 16.76 -12.25 -11.23
C ALA A 42 15.78 -11.21 -10.66
N ILE A 43 14.71 -10.91 -11.42
CA ILE A 43 13.60 -10.06 -10.98
C ILE A 43 12.99 -10.63 -9.69
N VAL A 44 12.52 -11.88 -9.71
CA VAL A 44 11.88 -12.49 -8.53
C VAL A 44 12.82 -12.47 -7.31
N LEU A 45 14.10 -12.79 -7.47
CA LEU A 45 15.04 -12.81 -6.36
C LEU A 45 15.33 -11.40 -5.83
N ALA A 46 15.41 -10.39 -6.70
CA ALA A 46 15.59 -8.99 -6.30
C ALA A 46 14.39 -8.46 -5.50
N PHE A 47 13.16 -8.90 -5.81
CA PHE A 47 11.95 -8.45 -5.11
C PHE A 47 11.64 -9.24 -3.84
N PHE A 48 11.77 -10.57 -3.88
CA PHE A 48 11.35 -11.47 -2.80
C PHE A 48 12.51 -11.97 -1.94
N GLY A 49 13.75 -11.83 -2.41
CA GLY A 49 14.96 -12.26 -1.69
C GLY A 49 15.42 -11.27 -0.62
N GLU A 50 14.81 -10.09 -0.50
CA GLU A 50 15.14 -9.17 0.59
C GLU A 50 14.74 -9.75 1.95
N SER A 51 15.68 -9.73 2.89
CA SER A 51 15.48 -10.26 4.25
C SER A 51 14.29 -9.60 4.98
N PHE A 52 13.96 -8.35 4.65
CA PHE A 52 12.86 -7.62 5.28
C PHE A 52 11.56 -7.61 4.47
N TYR A 53 11.50 -8.29 3.31
CA TYR A 53 10.31 -8.35 2.45
C TYR A 53 9.06 -8.76 3.24
N PHE A 54 9.13 -9.88 3.97
CA PHE A 54 7.99 -10.43 4.69
C PHE A 54 7.56 -9.51 5.86
N LEU A 55 8.55 -8.96 6.58
CA LEU A 55 8.31 -8.05 7.69
C LEU A 55 7.63 -6.75 7.20
N ASN A 56 8.17 -6.12 6.16
CA ASN A 56 7.63 -4.89 5.59
C ASN A 56 6.20 -5.08 5.07
N SER A 57 5.94 -6.19 4.37
CA SER A 57 4.61 -6.54 3.85
C SER A 57 3.60 -6.78 4.98
N THR A 58 4.05 -7.45 6.05
CA THR A 58 3.22 -7.73 7.24
C THR A 58 2.89 -6.44 8.00
N VAL A 59 3.89 -5.60 8.26
CA VAL A 59 3.71 -4.29 8.90
C VAL A 59 2.75 -3.43 8.09
N PHE A 60 2.94 -3.32 6.78
CA PHE A 60 2.04 -2.56 5.91
C PHE A 60 0.60 -3.10 5.95
N SER A 61 0.43 -4.42 5.90
CA SER A 61 -0.90 -5.03 5.96
C SER A 61 -1.62 -4.77 7.28
N ILE A 62 -0.91 -4.88 8.41
CA ILE A 62 -1.46 -4.71 9.76
C ILE A 62 -1.73 -3.24 10.08
N PHE A 63 -0.81 -2.34 9.73
CA PHE A 63 -0.88 -0.94 10.16
C PHE A 63 -1.51 0.00 9.13
N ILE A 64 -1.61 -0.41 7.85
CA ILE A 64 -2.22 0.42 6.80
C ILE A 64 -3.49 -0.23 6.26
N LEU A 65 -3.40 -1.44 5.68
CA LEU A 65 -4.53 -2.03 4.97
C LEU A 65 -5.69 -2.39 5.91
N LEU A 66 -5.39 -3.01 7.05
CA LEU A 66 -6.41 -3.41 8.01
C LEU A 66 -7.13 -2.17 8.62
N PRO A 67 -6.44 -1.14 9.15
CA PRO A 67 -7.09 0.06 9.67
C PRO A 67 -7.86 0.81 8.59
N PHE A 68 -7.32 0.91 7.38
CA PHE A 68 -8.04 1.53 6.26
C PHE A 68 -9.36 0.82 5.96
N GLN A 69 -9.35 -0.52 6.00
CA GLN A 69 -10.56 -1.29 5.80
C GLN A 69 -11.56 -1.14 6.94
N LEU A 70 -11.10 -1.07 8.19
CA LEU A 70 -11.96 -0.78 9.34
C LEU A 70 -12.63 0.59 9.23
N ILE A 71 -11.88 1.62 8.79
CA ILE A 71 -12.43 2.96 8.55
C ILE A 71 -13.53 2.89 7.49
N LYS A 72 -13.30 2.21 6.36
CA LYS A 72 -14.32 2.06 5.32
C LYS A 72 -15.57 1.37 5.83
N ASP A 73 -15.39 0.26 6.56
CA ASP A 73 -16.51 -0.53 7.09
C ASP A 73 -17.31 0.28 8.13
N TYR A 74 -16.63 1.08 8.97
CA TYR A 74 -17.28 2.02 9.88
C TYR A 74 -18.20 3.01 9.15
N TYR A 75 -17.74 3.63 8.04
CA TYR A 75 -18.59 4.56 7.29
C TYR A 75 -19.78 3.87 6.59
N VAL A 76 -19.58 2.66 6.08
CA VAL A 76 -20.67 1.86 5.48
C VAL A 76 -21.74 1.52 6.52
N THR A 77 -21.35 1.12 7.74
CA THR A 77 -22.32 0.85 8.83
C THR A 77 -23.11 2.08 9.26
N LYS A 78 -22.55 3.29 9.09
CA LYS A 78 -23.23 4.57 9.33
C LYS A 78 -24.09 5.03 8.14
N GLY A 79 -24.23 4.21 7.10
CA GLY A 79 -25.00 4.54 5.89
C GLY A 79 -24.37 5.62 5.02
N LYS A 80 -23.09 5.95 5.23
CA LYS A 80 -22.39 7.00 4.49
C LYS A 80 -21.44 6.37 3.46
N LYS A 81 -21.53 6.80 2.21
CA LYS A 81 -20.52 6.45 1.18
C LYS A 81 -19.29 7.35 1.35
N LEU A 82 -18.11 6.74 1.42
CA LEU A 82 -16.84 7.49 1.46
C LEU A 82 -16.49 7.95 0.04
N SER A 83 -16.30 9.25 -0.16
CA SER A 83 -15.83 9.76 -1.47
C SER A 83 -14.41 9.28 -1.77
N PHE A 84 -14.08 9.13 -3.04
CA PHE A 84 -12.77 8.65 -3.48
C PHE A 84 -11.62 9.50 -2.94
N LEU A 85 -11.75 10.84 -2.95
CA LEU A 85 -10.76 11.74 -2.36
C LEU A 85 -10.57 11.50 -0.85
N ARG A 86 -11.65 11.24 -0.10
CA ARG A 86 -11.54 10.90 1.32
C ARG A 86 -10.84 9.57 1.53
N LYS A 87 -11.03 8.59 0.64
CA LYS A 87 -10.33 7.30 0.71
C LYS A 87 -8.83 7.52 0.57
N ILE A 88 -8.41 8.32 -0.42
CA ILE A 88 -7.00 8.68 -0.60
C ILE A 88 -6.45 9.36 0.65
N LEU A 89 -7.14 10.38 1.18
CA LEU A 89 -6.68 11.13 2.34
C LEU A 89 -6.53 10.24 3.59
N TRP A 90 -7.50 9.37 3.87
CA TRP A 90 -7.41 8.43 4.99
C TRP A 90 -6.25 7.45 4.82
N PHE A 91 -6.05 6.91 3.62
CA PHE A 91 -4.95 6.02 3.34
C PHE A 91 -3.61 6.72 3.52
N SER A 92 -3.45 7.91 2.93
CA SER A 92 -2.24 8.73 3.05
C SER A 92 -1.97 9.15 4.49
N ALA A 93 -3.01 9.46 5.27
CA ALA A 93 -2.87 9.78 6.69
C ALA A 93 -2.33 8.58 7.50
N LEU A 94 -2.80 7.36 7.21
CA LEU A 94 -2.27 6.14 7.85
C LEU A 94 -0.81 5.92 7.50
N VAL A 95 -0.44 6.08 6.22
CA VAL A 95 0.95 5.95 5.75
C VAL A 95 1.83 7.00 6.42
N PHE A 96 1.36 8.25 6.47
CA PHE A 96 2.08 9.34 7.11
C PHE A 96 2.28 9.11 8.61
N ALA A 97 1.24 8.65 9.31
CA ALA A 97 1.34 8.28 10.73
C ALA A 97 2.40 7.19 10.94
N LEU A 98 2.43 6.17 10.08
CA LEU A 98 3.44 5.11 10.13
C LEU A 98 4.85 5.65 9.91
N ILE A 99 5.03 6.56 8.94
CA ILE A 99 6.32 7.24 8.70
C ILE A 99 6.73 8.07 9.92
N CYS A 100 5.81 8.77 10.58
CA CYS A 100 6.14 9.52 11.81
C CYS A 100 6.56 8.60 12.96
N VAL A 101 5.88 7.45 13.13
CA VAL A 101 6.23 6.46 14.16
C VAL A 101 7.64 5.92 13.92
N PHE A 102 7.92 5.35 12.73
CA PHE A 102 9.25 4.83 12.41
C PHE A 102 10.32 5.92 12.28
N GLY A 103 9.92 7.11 11.83
CA GLY A 103 10.76 8.30 11.71
C GLY A 103 11.29 8.81 13.04
N SER A 104 10.50 8.62 14.10
CA SER A 104 10.90 8.94 15.47
C SER A 104 12.03 8.07 16.00
N PHE A 105 12.20 6.87 15.44
CA PHE A 105 13.33 5.99 15.76
C PHE A 105 14.51 6.14 14.79
N SER A 106 14.35 6.86 13.68
CA SER A 106 15.36 6.97 12.60
C SER A 106 15.91 8.38 12.38
N ASN A 107 15.83 9.24 13.39
CA ASN A 107 16.43 10.59 13.40
C ASN A 107 15.94 11.54 12.27
N ILE A 108 14.77 11.27 11.69
CA ILE A 108 14.15 12.10 10.63
C ILE A 108 13.91 13.54 11.11
N TRP A 109 13.73 13.70 12.43
CA TRP A 109 13.51 14.99 13.08
C TRP A 109 14.75 15.89 13.14
N TRP A 110 15.95 15.34 12.91
CA TRP A 110 17.19 16.11 12.83
C TRP A 110 17.42 16.71 11.42
N VAL A 111 16.76 16.14 10.41
CA VAL A 111 16.88 16.58 9.02
C VAL A 111 16.02 17.84 8.81
N PRO A 112 16.49 18.84 8.04
CA PRO A 112 15.69 20.03 7.73
C PRO A 112 14.30 19.70 7.18
N TRP A 113 13.28 20.39 7.69
CA TRP A 113 11.86 20.11 7.42
C TRP A 113 11.51 20.01 5.93
N TYR A 114 12.17 20.78 5.06
CA TYR A 114 11.90 20.77 3.62
C TYR A 114 12.31 19.43 2.97
N LYS A 115 13.33 18.74 3.49
CA LYS A 115 13.68 17.39 3.02
C LYS A 115 12.61 16.37 3.42
N ASN A 116 11.87 16.63 4.50
CA ASN A 116 10.78 15.76 4.96
C ASN A 116 9.51 15.90 4.10
N MET A 117 9.39 16.95 3.28
CA MET A 117 8.29 17.10 2.32
C MET A 117 8.20 15.93 1.32
N ILE A 118 9.32 15.26 1.06
CA ILE A 118 9.33 14.07 0.20
C ILE A 118 8.49 12.93 0.76
N TYR A 119 8.39 12.82 2.09
CA TYR A 119 7.58 11.79 2.75
C TYR A 119 6.08 12.07 2.60
N ILE A 120 5.68 13.34 2.59
CA ILE A 120 4.29 13.74 2.35
C ILE A 120 3.91 13.42 0.90
N ALA A 121 4.76 13.81 -0.06
CA ALA A 121 4.55 13.48 -1.46
C ALA A 121 4.47 11.96 -1.68
N TYR A 122 5.36 11.20 -1.04
CA TYR A 122 5.35 9.74 -1.07
C TYR A 122 4.05 9.16 -0.51
N ALA A 123 3.59 9.62 0.67
CA ALA A 123 2.35 9.14 1.28
C ALA A 123 1.10 9.45 0.44
N LEU A 124 1.06 10.61 -0.21
CA LEU A 124 -0.02 10.98 -1.14
C LEU A 124 -0.03 10.11 -2.39
N LEU A 125 1.14 9.92 -3.02
CA LEU A 125 1.27 9.11 -4.22
C LEU A 125 0.95 7.64 -3.94
N LEU A 126 1.46 7.10 -2.83
CA LEU A 126 1.14 5.74 -2.39
C LEU A 126 -0.35 5.59 -2.09
N GLY A 127 -0.95 6.57 -1.42
CA GLY A 127 -2.38 6.60 -1.16
C GLY A 127 -3.23 6.61 -2.43
N LEU A 128 -2.83 7.39 -3.43
CA LEU A 128 -3.50 7.43 -4.73
C LEU A 128 -3.44 6.06 -5.42
N ILE A 129 -2.24 5.48 -5.56
CA ILE A 129 -2.06 4.19 -6.25
C ILE A 129 -2.82 3.08 -5.53
N CYS A 130 -2.60 2.91 -4.23
CA CYS A 130 -3.24 1.83 -3.45
C CYS A 130 -4.75 1.99 -3.40
N THR A 131 -5.27 3.21 -3.21
CA THR A 131 -6.71 3.46 -3.20
C THR A 131 -7.35 3.19 -4.56
N THR A 132 -6.67 3.53 -5.67
CA THR A 132 -7.14 3.25 -7.02
C THR A 132 -7.24 1.74 -7.24
N LEU A 133 -6.21 0.97 -6.88
CA LEU A 133 -6.21 -0.48 -6.99
C LEU A 133 -7.31 -1.12 -6.11
N LEU A 134 -7.43 -0.68 -4.85
CA LEU A 134 -8.49 -1.13 -3.95
C LEU A 134 -9.88 -0.79 -4.48
N TYR A 135 -10.04 0.37 -5.13
CA TYR A 135 -11.31 0.77 -5.70
C TYR A 135 -11.75 -0.19 -6.82
N PHE A 136 -10.87 -0.51 -7.76
CA PHE A 136 -11.17 -1.45 -8.85
C PHE A 136 -11.35 -2.89 -8.37
N MET A 137 -10.49 -3.36 -7.46
CA MET A 137 -10.50 -4.76 -7.00
C MET A 137 -11.60 -5.06 -5.98
N ILE A 138 -11.91 -4.11 -5.11
CA ILE A 138 -12.84 -4.32 -3.98
C ILE A 138 -14.10 -3.47 -4.14
N ASP A 139 -14.00 -2.16 -4.37
CA ASP A 139 -15.16 -1.29 -4.22
C ASP A 139 -16.13 -1.36 -5.39
N GLN A 140 -15.65 -1.36 -6.63
CA GLN A 140 -16.50 -1.42 -7.83
C GLN A 140 -17.43 -2.65 -7.81
N TYR A 141 -16.93 -3.77 -7.31
CA TYR A 141 -17.72 -5.00 -7.22
C TYR A 141 -18.69 -5.02 -6.03
N ILE A 142 -18.36 -4.39 -4.89
CA ILE A 142 -19.30 -4.27 -3.75
C ILE A 142 -20.45 -3.34 -4.13
N GLU A 143 -20.15 -2.23 -4.81
CA GLU A 143 -21.17 -1.27 -5.23
C GLU A 143 -22.13 -1.90 -6.26
N LYS A 144 -21.62 -2.64 -7.26
CA LYS A 144 -22.46 -3.39 -8.22
C LYS A 144 -23.37 -4.44 -7.56
N THR A 145 -22.88 -5.15 -6.54
CA THR A 145 -23.69 -6.17 -5.85
C THR A 145 -24.68 -5.59 -4.85
N SER A 146 -24.41 -4.41 -4.28
CA SER A 146 -25.35 -3.70 -3.40
C SER A 146 -26.54 -3.10 -4.16
N ASP A 147 -26.35 -2.72 -5.42
CA ASP A 147 -27.43 -2.16 -6.25
C ASP A 147 -28.31 -3.26 -6.86
N SER A 148 -27.77 -4.44 -7.15
CA SER A 148 -28.55 -5.59 -7.67
C SER A 148 -29.46 -6.26 -6.64
N GLY A 149 -29.20 -6.09 -5.34
CA GLY A 149 -30.04 -6.65 -4.27
C GLY A 149 -31.22 -5.76 -3.85
N LYS A 150 -31.42 -4.62 -4.53
CA LYS A 150 -32.55 -3.69 -4.32
C LYS A 150 -33.55 -3.70 -5.49
N SER A 151 -33.39 -4.63 -6.44
CA SER A 151 -34.32 -4.85 -7.55
C SER A 151 -35.24 -6.02 -7.26
#